data_AF-A0A6M8WCY1-F1
#
_entry.id   AF-A0A6M8WCY1-F1
#
_cell.length_a   1.000
_cell.length_b   1.000
_cell.length_c   1.000
_cell.angle_alpha   90.00
_cell.angle_beta   90.00
_cell.angle_gamma   90.00
#
_symmetry.space_group_name_H-M   'P 1'
#
loop_
_entity.id
_entity.type
_entity.pdbx_description
1 polymer ?
#
loop_
_entity_poly.entity_id
_entity_poly.type
_entity_poly.pdbx_seq_one_letter_code
_entity_poly.pdbx_strand_id
1 'polypeptide(L)'
;MNIIEKTDEEIQALADPLWRDLVKYSNEGKYGEFVKNFSNPMVLAMNHVVAGHQFAKSELARSLSEEVDSLGIIRRGEHVTVLYRQRSTKKQGEWLGRLVLGYENGEVKIFGASIF
;
A
#
# COMPACT_ATOMS: atom_id res chain seq x y z
N MET A 1 -15.80 14.37 -7.51
CA MET A 1 -15.81 13.75 -6.18
C MET A 1 -14.37 13.53 -5.78
N ASN A 2 -13.95 14.12 -4.66
CA ASN A 2 -12.58 14.01 -4.17
C ASN A 2 -12.53 12.97 -3.05
N ILE A 3 -11.49 12.14 -3.00
CA ILE A 3 -11.37 11.09 -1.99
C ILE A 3 -11.31 11.66 -0.56
N ILE A 4 -10.87 12.92 -0.41
CA ILE A 4 -10.82 13.61 0.89
C ILE A 4 -12.22 13.86 1.49
N GLU A 5 -13.27 13.88 0.66
CA GLU A 5 -14.65 14.14 1.07
C GLU A 5 -15.32 12.91 1.70
N LYS A 6 -14.66 11.74 1.62
CA LYS A 6 -15.12 10.51 2.24
C LYS A 6 -14.90 10.51 3.75
N THR A 7 -15.81 9.84 4.44
CA THR A 7 -15.66 9.51 5.87
C THR A 7 -14.45 8.62 6.10
N ASP A 8 -13.95 8.60 7.33
CA ASP A 8 -12.81 7.74 7.70
C ASP A 8 -13.15 6.26 7.48
N GLU A 9 -14.38 5.85 7.78
CA GLU A 9 -14.88 4.49 7.60
C GLU A 9 -14.91 4.08 6.12
N GLU A 10 -15.38 4.97 5.23
CA GLU A 10 -15.37 4.71 3.78
C GLU A 10 -13.94 4.64 3.23
N ILE A 11 -13.03 5.50 3.70
CA ILE A 11 -11.62 5.46 3.29
C ILE A 11 -10.99 4.15 3.74
N GLN A 12 -11.24 3.73 4.99
CA GLN A 12 -10.70 2.49 5.53
C GLN A 12 -11.22 1.28 4.76
N ALA A 13 -12.53 1.24 4.44
CA ALA A 13 -13.13 0.17 3.65
C ALA A 13 -12.54 0.05 2.23
N LEU A 14 -12.08 1.15 1.64
CA LEU A 14 -11.34 1.15 0.37
C LEU A 14 -9.87 0.71 0.56
N ALA A 15 -9.25 1.16 1.64
CA ALA A 15 -7.82 1.00 1.89
C ALA A 15 -7.42 -0.40 2.36
N ASP A 16 -8.25 -1.04 3.20
CA ASP A 16 -7.98 -2.36 3.77
C ASP A 16 -7.75 -3.46 2.73
N PRO A 17 -8.63 -3.68 1.75
CA PRO A 17 -8.40 -4.72 0.74
C PRO A 17 -7.16 -4.42 -0.10
N LEU A 18 -6.92 -3.14 -0.41
CA LEU A 18 -5.73 -2.73 -1.16
C LEU A 18 -4.45 -3.04 -0.37
N TRP A 19 -4.38 -2.68 0.91
CA TRP A 19 -3.21 -2.96 1.75
C TRP A 19 -2.97 -4.47 1.92
N ARG A 20 -4.04 -5.24 2.15
CA ARG A 20 -3.95 -6.71 2.27
C ARG A 20 -3.40 -7.35 0.99
N ASP A 21 -3.85 -6.88 -0.17
CA ASP A 21 -3.31 -7.33 -1.46
C ASP A 21 -1.82 -7.00 -1.61
N LEU A 22 -1.38 -5.80 -1.20
CA LEU A 22 0.05 -5.45 -1.20
C LEU A 22 0.87 -6.39 -0.31
N VAL A 23 0.41 -6.65 0.91
CA VAL A 23 1.05 -7.57 1.86
C VAL A 23 1.16 -8.96 1.25
N LYS A 24 0.04 -9.50 0.73
CA LYS A 24 -0.02 -10.82 0.11
C LYS A 24 0.93 -10.93 -1.08
N TYR A 25 0.84 -10.02 -2.05
CA TYR A 25 1.64 -10.11 -3.26
C TYR A 25 3.12 -9.78 -3.03
N SER A 26 3.45 -8.98 -2.01
CA SER A 26 4.82 -8.80 -1.54
C SER A 26 5.39 -10.11 -0.97
N ASN A 27 4.64 -10.77 -0.07
CA ASN A 27 5.00 -12.05 0.52
C ASN A 27 5.12 -13.17 -0.51
N GLU A 28 4.25 -13.20 -1.52
CA GLU A 28 4.29 -14.18 -2.61
C GLU A 28 5.34 -13.83 -3.67
N GLY A 29 5.61 -12.54 -3.89
CA GLY A 29 6.62 -12.05 -4.85
C GLY A 29 6.03 -11.89 -6.24
N LYS A 30 4.70 -11.80 -6.30
CA LYS A 30 3.93 -11.62 -7.54
C LYS A 30 3.87 -10.15 -7.87
N TYR A 31 4.98 -9.62 -8.37
CA TYR A 31 5.11 -8.19 -8.61
C TYR A 31 4.08 -7.65 -9.62
N GLY A 32 3.69 -8.44 -10.64
CA GLY A 32 2.63 -8.04 -11.57
C GLY A 32 1.28 -7.78 -10.88
N GLU A 33 0.91 -8.62 -9.91
CA GLU A 33 -0.30 -8.41 -9.11
C GLU A 33 -0.13 -7.29 -8.09
N PHE A 34 1.06 -7.15 -7.51
CA PHE A 34 1.39 -6.09 -6.55
C PHE A 34 1.12 -4.69 -7.12
N VAL A 35 1.44 -4.45 -8.39
CA VAL A 35 1.31 -3.13 -9.03
C VAL A 35 -0.05 -2.87 -9.68
N LYS A 36 -0.96 -3.85 -9.68
CA LYS A 36 -2.21 -3.81 -10.44
C LYS A 36 -3.12 -2.63 -10.11
N ASN A 37 -3.11 -2.19 -8.84
CA ASN A 37 -3.96 -1.10 -8.36
C ASN A 37 -3.24 0.25 -8.28
N PHE A 38 -2.01 0.34 -8.79
CA PHE A 38 -1.22 1.57 -8.77
C PHE A 38 -1.71 2.53 -9.85
N SER A 39 -1.57 3.84 -9.60
CA SER A 39 -1.84 4.85 -10.62
C SER A 39 -0.84 4.76 -11.78
N ASN A 40 -1.24 5.21 -12.97
CA ASN A 40 -0.37 5.18 -14.14
C ASN A 40 0.99 5.87 -13.91
N PRO A 41 1.07 7.05 -13.26
CA PRO A 41 2.35 7.67 -12.94
C PRO A 41 3.23 6.79 -12.04
N MET A 42 2.65 6.08 -11.08
CA MET A 42 3.38 5.18 -10.20
C MET A 42 3.92 3.96 -10.93
N VAL A 43 3.10 3.35 -11.80
CA VAL A 43 3.53 2.23 -12.64
C VAL A 43 4.68 2.65 -13.54
N LEU A 44 4.59 3.82 -14.18
CA LEU A 44 5.64 4.37 -15.05
C LEU A 44 6.93 4.73 -14.29
N ALA A 45 6.80 5.24 -13.07
CA ALA A 45 7.95 5.56 -12.22
C ALA A 45 8.67 4.31 -11.70
N MET A 46 7.99 3.18 -11.63
CA MET A 46 8.56 1.92 -11.18
C MET A 46 9.24 1.17 -12.34
N ASN A 47 10.57 1.06 -12.28
CA ASN A 47 11.26 0.06 -13.08
C ASN A 47 10.94 -1.33 -12.51
N HIS A 48 9.96 -2.00 -13.12
CA HIS A 48 9.41 -3.26 -12.66
C HIS A 48 10.47 -4.34 -12.34
N VAL A 49 11.56 -4.37 -13.10
CA VAL A 49 12.63 -5.36 -12.95
C VAL A 49 13.49 -5.09 -11.72
N VAL A 50 13.80 -3.82 -11.46
CA VAL A 50 14.68 -3.38 -10.37
C VAL A 50 13.93 -3.38 -9.04
N ALA A 51 12.70 -2.87 -9.02
CA ALA A 51 11.85 -2.87 -7.83
C ALA A 51 11.52 -4.31 -7.38
N GLY A 52 11.17 -5.19 -8.33
CA GLY A 52 10.95 -6.62 -8.05
C GLY A 52 12.18 -7.31 -7.46
N HIS A 53 13.39 -7.03 -7.99
CA HIS A 53 14.63 -7.61 -7.47
C HIS A 53 14.99 -7.12 -6.06
N GLN A 54 14.76 -5.83 -5.76
CA GLN A 54 15.04 -5.28 -4.43
C GLN A 54 14.04 -5.78 -3.38
N PHE A 55 12.76 -5.88 -3.74
CA PHE A 55 11.72 -6.44 -2.86
C PHE A 55 11.93 -7.94 -2.61
N ALA A 56 12.23 -8.72 -3.64
CA ALA A 56 12.42 -10.18 -3.51
C ALA A 56 13.57 -10.57 -2.58
N LYS A 57 14.60 -9.71 -2.45
CA LYS A 57 15.75 -9.94 -1.57
C LYS A 57 15.55 -9.44 -0.14
N SER A 58 14.49 -8.66 0.13
CA SER A 58 14.22 -8.14 1.47
C SER A 58 13.47 -9.19 2.30
N GLU A 59 14.12 -9.73 3.33
CA GLU A 59 13.47 -10.64 4.28
C GLU A 59 12.19 -10.05 4.88
N LEU A 60 12.19 -8.74 5.16
CA LEU A 60 11.01 -8.04 5.68
C LEU A 60 9.85 -8.07 4.67
N ALA A 61 10.10 -7.70 3.42
CA ALA A 61 9.07 -7.64 2.39
C ALA A 61 8.51 -9.03 2.01
N ARG A 62 9.20 -10.10 2.41
CA ARG A 62 8.81 -11.51 2.21
C ARG A 62 8.15 -12.15 3.43
N SER A 63 7.99 -11.40 4.51
CA SER A 63 7.51 -11.94 5.79
C SER A 63 6.56 -10.99 6.51
N LEU A 64 5.84 -10.14 5.79
CA LEU A 64 4.86 -9.23 6.38
C LEU A 64 3.69 -10.02 6.98
N SER A 65 3.25 -9.65 8.18
CA SER A 65 2.04 -10.20 8.80
C SER A 65 0.79 -9.73 8.05
N GLU A 66 -0.20 -10.62 7.91
CA GLU A 66 -1.54 -10.25 7.41
C GLU A 66 -2.37 -9.50 8.46
N GLU A 67 -2.01 -9.64 9.74
CA GLU A 67 -2.59 -8.87 10.83
C GLU A 67 -1.90 -7.51 10.94
N VAL A 68 -2.68 -6.45 10.70
CA VAL A 68 -2.25 -5.05 10.70
C VAL A 68 -3.25 -4.21 11.48
N ASP A 69 -2.78 -3.16 12.15
CA ASP A 69 -3.64 -2.22 12.85
C ASP A 69 -3.71 -0.91 12.06
N SER A 70 -4.90 -0.36 11.82
CA SER A 70 -5.03 1.01 11.31
C SER A 70 -4.65 2.00 12.40
N LEU A 71 -3.81 2.98 12.05
CA LEU A 71 -3.32 4.02 12.97
C LEU A 71 -3.99 5.37 12.74
N GLY A 72 -4.56 5.60 11.55
CA GLY A 72 -5.24 6.84 11.22
C GLY A 72 -5.10 7.26 9.77
N ILE A 73 -5.76 8.38 9.45
CA ILE A 73 -5.90 8.91 8.10
C ILE A 73 -5.42 10.36 8.06
N ILE A 74 -4.59 10.70 7.07
CA ILE A 74 -4.15 12.07 6.79
C ILE A 74 -4.68 12.50 5.43
N ARG A 75 -5.31 13.67 5.36
CA ARG A 75 -5.86 14.24 4.12
C ARG A 75 -4.96 15.37 3.62
N ARG A 76 -4.60 15.38 2.34
CA ARG A 76 -3.79 16.46 1.74
C ARG A 76 -4.05 16.60 0.23
N GLY A 77 -4.53 17.76 -0.18
CA GLY A 77 -4.86 18.01 -1.59
C GLY A 77 -5.93 17.05 -2.07
N GLU A 78 -5.64 16.27 -3.11
CA GLU A 78 -6.57 15.29 -3.69
C GLU A 78 -6.30 13.84 -3.24
N HIS A 79 -5.54 13.68 -2.16
CA HIS A 79 -5.13 12.37 -1.67
C HIS A 79 -5.42 12.18 -0.19
N VAL A 80 -5.65 10.93 0.18
CA VAL A 80 -5.65 10.46 1.56
C VAL A 80 -4.49 9.50 1.79
N THR A 81 -3.90 9.55 2.96
CA THR A 81 -2.86 8.62 3.41
C THR A 81 -3.41 7.83 4.59
N VAL A 82 -3.52 6.51 4.43
CA VAL A 82 -3.88 5.59 5.51
C VAL A 82 -2.60 5.02 6.11
N LEU A 83 -2.48 5.09 7.42
CA LEU A 83 -1.33 4.63 8.18
C LEU A 83 -1.65 3.29 8.83
N TYR A 84 -0.72 2.35 8.72
CA TYR A 84 -0.84 1.02 9.30
C TYR A 84 0.34 0.75 10.22
N ARG A 85 0.07 0.07 11.32
CA ARG A 85 1.10 -0.63 12.07
C ARG A 85 1.29 -2.00 11.45
N GLN A 86 2.44 -2.21 10.82
CA GLN A 86 2.80 -3.45 10.15
C GLN A 86 3.75 -4.26 11.02
N ARG A 87 3.58 -5.59 11.03
CA ARG A 87 4.48 -6.53 11.71
C ARG A 87 5.07 -7.53 10.71
N SER A 88 6.05 -8.30 11.15
CA SER A 88 6.63 -9.41 10.39
C SER A 88 6.43 -10.73 11.13
N THR A 89 6.26 -11.81 10.38
CA THR A 89 6.23 -13.19 10.89
C THR A 89 7.62 -13.74 11.21
N LYS A 90 8.70 -13.02 10.82
CA LYS A 90 10.10 -13.42 11.02
C LYS A 90 10.94 -12.41 11.79
N LYS A 91 10.58 -11.13 11.77
CA LYS A 91 11.32 -10.05 12.43
C LYS A 91 10.50 -9.44 13.56
N GLN A 92 11.14 -9.26 14.72
CA GLN A 92 10.52 -8.58 15.85
C GLN A 92 10.49 -7.06 15.60
N GLY A 93 9.41 -6.41 16.06
CA GLY A 93 9.21 -4.97 15.93
C GLY A 93 7.94 -4.60 15.20
N GLU A 94 7.73 -3.30 15.06
CA GLU A 94 6.61 -2.69 14.34
C GLU A 94 7.18 -1.71 13.32
N TRP A 95 6.59 -1.69 12.13
CA TRP A 95 6.96 -0.80 11.03
C TRP A 95 5.77 0.08 10.66
N LEU A 96 6.05 1.29 10.17
CA LEU A 96 5.01 2.18 9.71
C LEU A 96 4.67 1.87 8.24
N GLY A 97 3.52 1.24 8.03
CA GLY A 97 2.89 1.11 6.72
C GLY A 97 2.21 2.40 6.32
N ARG A 98 2.39 2.81 5.06
CA ARG A 98 1.76 4.00 4.49
C ARG A 98 1.14 3.65 3.15
N LEU A 99 -0.16 3.92 3.00
CA LEU A 99 -0.90 3.78 1.74
C LEU A 99 -1.49 5.12 1.32
N VAL A 100 -1.16 5.59 0.12
CA VAL A 100 -1.69 6.83 -0.45
C VAL A 100 -2.72 6.51 -1.51
N LEU A 101 -3.94 6.99 -1.33
CA LEU A 101 -5.05 6.78 -2.25
C LEU A 101 -5.49 8.10 -2.86
N GLY A 102 -5.93 8.04 -4.12
CA GLY A 102 -6.47 9.14 -4.91
C GLY A 102 -7.38 8.61 -6.01
N TYR A 103 -8.08 9.49 -6.69
CA TYR A 103 -8.82 9.12 -7.90
C TYR A 103 -7.97 9.29 -9.15
N GLU A 104 -8.03 8.30 -10.04
CA GLU A 104 -7.53 8.39 -11.42
C GLU A 104 -8.63 7.84 -12.34
N ASN A 105 -9.08 8.66 -13.30
CA ASN A 105 -10.15 8.30 -14.23
C ASN A 105 -11.45 7.78 -13.56
N GLY A 106 -11.78 8.31 -12.38
CA GLY A 106 -12.97 7.91 -11.61
C GLY A 106 -12.80 6.66 -10.76
N GLU A 107 -11.64 5.99 -10.81
CA GLU A 107 -11.32 4.83 -9.97
C GLU A 107 -10.36 5.20 -8.85
N VAL A 108 -10.47 4.55 -7.69
CA VAL A 108 -9.49 4.70 -6.61
C VAL A 108 -8.21 3.94 -6.99
N LYS A 109 -7.08 4.64 -6.98
CA LYS A 109 -5.75 4.07 -7.26
C LYS A 109 -4.77 4.37 -6.13
N ILE A 110 -3.69 3.58 -6.11
CA ILE A 110 -2.57 3.73 -5.18
C ILE A 110 -1.55 4.70 -5.80
N PHE A 111 -1.36 5.85 -5.14
CA PHE A 111 -0.38 6.87 -5.51
C PHE A 111 0.92 6.76 -4.70
N GLY A 112 1.00 5.78 -3.80
CA GLY A 112 2.19 5.50 -3.01
C GLY A 112 1.94 4.39 -1.99
N ALA A 113 2.92 3.49 -1.84
CA ALA A 113 2.92 2.47 -0.80
C ALA A 113 4.34 2.31 -0.26
N SER A 114 4.51 2.31 1.06
CA SER A 114 5.82 2.15 1.70
C SER A 114 5.73 1.54 3.09
N ILE A 115 6.82 0.93 3.54
CA ILE A 115 7.04 0.45 4.90
C ILE A 115 8.37 1.07 5.38
N PHE A 116 8.35 1.73 6.54
CA PHE A 116 9.53 2.35 7.20
C PHE A 116 9.94 1.55 8.43
#